data_AF-A0A935RNK7-F1
#
_entry.id   AF-A0A935RNK7-F1
#
_cell.length_a   1.000
_cell.length_b   1.000
_cell.length_c   1.000
_cell.angle_alpha   90.00
_cell.angle_beta   90.00
_cell.angle_gamma   90.00
#
_symmetry.space_group_name_H-M   'P 1'
#
loop_
_entity.id
_entity.type
_entity.pdbx_description
1 polymer ?
#
loop_
_entity_poly.entity_id
_entity_poly.type
_entity_poly.pdbx_seq_one_letter_code
_entity_poly.pdbx_strand_id
1 'polypeptide(L)' 'MAVDSTGNALVTGYTNGNYPTTPGAYSTTYNGGSFDGFVSKLNPSGSALVYSTFLG' A
#
# COMPACT_ATOMS: atom_id res chain seq x y z
N MET A 1 -9.33 -4.92 -5.78
CA MET A 1 -8.00 -5.43 -6.18
C MET A 1 -7.96 -5.58 -7.69
N ALA A 2 -6.84 -5.20 -8.30
CA ALA A 2 -6.63 -5.23 -9.75
C ALA A 2 -5.21 -5.75 -10.05
N VAL A 3 -4.94 -6.12 -11.29
CA VAL A 3 -3.60 -6.53 -11.76
C VAL A 3 -3.24 -5.64 -12.96
N ASP A 4 -2.02 -5.09 -12.97
CA ASP A 4 -1.55 -4.27 -14.10
C ASP A 4 -1.01 -5.12 -15.27
N SER A 5 -0.67 -4.47 -16.39
CA SER A 5 -0.17 -5.16 -17.60
C SER A 5 1.16 -5.88 -17.41
N THR A 6 1.86 -5.63 -16.30
CA THR A 6 3.13 -6.29 -15.94
C THR A 6 2.94 -7.36 -14.86
N GLY A 7 1.70 -7.65 -14.46
CA GLY A 7 1.36 -8.68 -13.49
C GLY A 7 1.45 -8.24 -12.02
N ASN A 8 1.67 -6.95 -11.75
CA ASN A 8 1.69 -6.46 -10.37
C ASN A 8 0.27 -6.37 -9.82
N ALA A 9 0.07 -6.83 -8.58
CA ALA A 9 -1.24 -6.76 -7.92
C ALA A 9 -1.40 -5.45 -7.16
N LEU A 10 -2.49 -4.73 -7.40
CA LEU A 10 -2.92 -3.57 -6.62
C LEU A 10 -3.93 -4.02 -5.55
N VAL A 11 -3.56 -3.80 -4.30
CA VAL A 11 -4.33 -4.12 -3.10
C VAL A 11 -4.63 -2.84 -2.36
N THR A 12 -5.87 -2.69 -1.91
CA THR A 12 -6.32 -1.55 -1.12
C THR A 12 -7.00 -2.06 0.14
N GLY A 13 -6.94 -1.28 1.20
CA GLY A 13 -7.59 -1.62 2.46
C GLY A 13 -7.52 -0.49 3.46
N TYR A 14 -7.82 -0.81 4.71
CA TYR A 14 -7.73 0.12 5.84
C TYR A 14 -6.87 -0.49 6.94
N THR A 15 -6.18 0.35 7.69
CA THR A 15 -5.35 -0.02 8.85
C THR A 15 -5.53 1.01 9.96
N ASN A 16 -5.46 0.60 11.22
CA ASN A 16 -5.54 1.47 12.39
C ASN A 16 -4.18 1.67 13.07
N GLY A 17 -3.11 1.56 12.29
CA GLY A 17 -1.74 1.70 12.78
C GLY A 17 -0.72 1.44 11.68
N ASN A 18 0.51 1.11 12.09
CA ASN A 18 1.64 0.90 11.18
C ASN A 18 1.35 -0.18 10.13
N TYR A 19 1.66 0.14 8.89
CA TYR A 19 1.54 -0.73 7.74
C TYR A 19 2.77 -0.53 6.84
N PRO A 20 3.30 -1.56 6.16
CA PRO A 20 4.49 -1.42 5.34
C PRO A 20 4.29 -0.42 4.20
N THR A 21 5.18 0.57 4.10
CA THR A 21 5.22 1.57 3.02
C THR A 21 6.55 1.51 2.29
N THR A 22 6.63 2.14 1.11
CA THR A 22 7.87 2.24 0.34
C THR A 22 8.51 3.62 0.48
N PRO A 23 9.85 3.73 0.43
CA PRO A 23 10.51 5.03 0.38
C PRO A 23 9.99 5.90 -0.78
N GLY A 24 9.73 7.18 -0.50
CA GLY A 24 9.17 8.12 -1.48
C GLY A 24 7.66 7.95 -1.75
N ALA A 25 6.96 7.14 -0.97
CA ALA A 25 5.50 7.09 -1.01
C ALA A 25 4.86 8.42 -0.57
N TYR A 26 3.63 8.64 -1.03
CA TYR A 26 2.86 9.85 -0.72
C TYR A 26 2.74 10.11 0.80
N SER A 27 2.39 9.07 1.57
CA SER A 27 2.51 9.07 3.03
C SER A 27 3.11 7.74 3.49
N THR A 28 4.14 7.83 4.33
CA THR A 28 4.89 6.67 4.85
C THR A 28 4.51 6.31 6.29
N THR A 29 3.65 7.11 6.93
CA THR A 29 3.23 6.94 8.32
C THR A 29 1.72 6.98 8.45
N TYR A 30 1.21 6.29 9.47
CA TYR A 30 -0.19 6.41 9.87
C TYR A 30 -0.50 7.85 10.29
N ASN A 31 -1.49 8.47 9.67
CA ASN A 31 -1.83 9.88 9.86
C ASN A 31 -2.75 10.13 11.08
N GLY A 32 -3.28 9.08 11.70
CA GLY A 32 -4.07 9.16 12.93
C GLY A 32 -5.54 8.80 12.73
N GLY A 33 -6.39 9.17 13.70
CA GLY A 33 -7.82 8.83 13.66
C GLY A 33 -8.09 7.35 13.91
N SER A 34 -9.25 6.86 13.45
CA SER A 34 -9.66 5.46 13.63
C SER A 34 -9.04 4.50 12.63
N PHE A 35 -8.88 4.92 11.37
CA PHE A 35 -8.28 4.15 10.28
C PHE A 35 -7.73 5.08 9.19
N ASP A 36 -6.63 4.65 8.56
CA ASP A 36 -6.14 5.20 7.29
C ASP A 36 -6.41 4.17 6.20
N GLY A 37 -6.74 4.65 5.00
CA GLY A 37 -6.67 3.82 3.80
C GLY A 37 -5.22 3.50 3.44
N PHE A 38 -5.00 2.42 2.71
CA PHE A 38 -3.71 2.17 2.06
C PHE A 38 -3.88 1.66 0.63
N VAL A 39 -2.86 1.88 -0.18
CA VAL A 39 -2.71 1.30 -1.51
C VAL A 39 -1.34 0.66 -1.61
N SER A 40 -1.32 -0.64 -1.91
CA SER A 40 -0.12 -1.45 -2.07
C SER A 40 -0.07 -2.04 -3.48
N LYS A 41 1.08 -1.94 -4.12
CA LYS A 41 1.41 -2.62 -5.37
C LYS A 41 2.43 -3.72 -5.07
N LEU A 42 2.02 -4.97 -5.21
CA LEU A 42 2.89 -6.14 -5.04
C LEU A 42 3.47 -6.55 -6.39
N ASN A 43 4.72 -7.02 -6.39
CA ASN A 43 5.31 -7.64 -7.57
C ASN A 43 4.53 -8.92 -7.98
N PRO A 44 4.75 -9.47 -9.19
CA PRO A 44 3.95 -10.59 -9.68
C PRO A 44 4.09 -11.87 -8.84
N SER A 45 5.21 -12.04 -8.13
CA SER A 45 5.40 -13.15 -7.19
C SER A 45 4.75 -12.93 -5.82
N GLY A 46 4.15 -11.76 -5.56
CA GLY A 46 3.56 -11.40 -4.28
C GLY A 46 4.56 -11.27 -3.12
N SER A 47 5.86 -11.24 -3.42
CA SER A 47 6.93 -11.35 -2.42
C SER A 47 7.49 -10.01 -1.97
N ALA A 48 7.25 -8.93 -2.73
CA ALA A 48 7.75 -7.60 -2.40
C ALA A 48 6.77 -6.50 -2.82
N LEU A 49 6.78 -5.41 -2.07
CA LEU A 49 6.09 -4.17 -2.43
C LEU A 49 6.92 -3.41 -3.47
N VAL A 50 6.30 -3.14 -4.61
CA VAL A 50 6.80 -2.21 -5.63
C VAL A 50 6.50 -0.76 -5.19
N TYR A 51 5.33 -0.54 -4.59
CA TYR A 51 4.92 0.75 -4.04
C TYR A 51 3.90 0.51 -2.92
N SER A 52 3.93 1.30 -1.85
CA SER A 52 2.88 1.27 -0.82
C SER A 52 2.79 2.60 -0.08
N THR A 53 1.57 3.11 0.09
CA THR A 53 1.28 4.41 0.72
C THR A 53 0.04 4.34 1.59
N PHE A 54 0.00 5.21 2.61
CA PHE A 54 -1.25 5.56 3.28
C PHE A 54 -2.07 6.56 2.47
N LEU A 55 -3.37 6.55 2.72
CA LEU A 55 -4.41 7.49 2.27
C LEU A 55 -5.18 7.92 3.52
N GLY A 56 -4.70 8.98 4.17
CA GLY A 56 -5.24 9.53 5.42
C GLY A 56 -4.74 10.95 5.61
#